data_AF-A0A828Y245-F1
#
_entry.id   AF-A0A828Y245-F1
#
_cell.length_a   1.000
_cell.length_b   1.000
_cell.length_c   1.000
_cell.angle_alpha   90.00
_cell.angle_beta   90.00
_cell.angle_gamma   90.00
#
_symmetry.space_group_name_H-M   'P 1'
#
loop_
_entity.id
_entity.type
_entity.pdbx_description
1 polymer ?
#
loop_
_entity_poly.entity_id
_entity_poly.type
_entity_poly.pdbx_seq_one_letter_code
_entity_poly.pdbx_strand_id
1 'polypeptide(L)'
;MYDRLLFFNYVLIGKLNFILEIMKKIFAQISRYLLFFTPLHSLLLLTASFSKELRDLQYHPTDSLDWVILIYLVPAIAAAFLNQLIPYTYFDTTKHKIITTVYLSIGVMILFWNQSHWGYYLSRPSIPNSIKEVKRLVSELSLEPNIFPACNLKSKDRDWQLTSSKRFDYDTTQDRIEYFLDDISIRLSNEDETNWRQALNKTSFRLNISKGIKIHDFIQKNYTFEQPEAEYNQVCFFLAVDIFEFIDFDGNKIYYVGYSTHQLSNDHYAYYEFIIYENENGYQIKQSNRFFYDIAGIEGLEFPYFMLLFNIIYISFSGSIAAIHKSKS
;
A
#
# COMPACT_ATOMS: atom_id res chain seq x y z
N MET A 1 14.67 59.90 10.55
CA MET A 1 13.98 58.66 11.00
C MET A 1 12.89 58.23 10.02
N TYR A 2 12.10 59.18 9.49
CA TYR A 2 11.06 58.92 8.47
C TYR A 2 11.60 58.34 7.14
N ASP A 3 12.73 58.85 6.63
CA ASP A 3 13.30 58.37 5.36
C ASP A 3 13.86 56.94 5.42
N ARG A 4 14.36 56.51 6.59
CA ARG A 4 14.81 55.11 6.79
C ARG A 4 13.63 54.14 6.82
N LEU A 5 12.47 54.56 7.31
CA LEU A 5 11.23 53.78 7.36
C LEU A 5 10.63 53.62 5.95
N LEU A 6 10.65 54.69 5.13
CA LEU A 6 10.22 54.63 3.73
C LEU A 6 11.12 53.73 2.88
N PHE A 7 12.45 53.82 3.04
CA PHE A 7 13.40 52.97 2.34
C PHE A 7 13.23 51.48 2.70
N PHE A 8 13.04 51.17 3.99
CA PHE A 8 12.83 49.80 4.45
C PHE A 8 11.52 49.21 3.91
N ASN A 9 10.44 49.98 3.89
CA ASN A 9 9.17 49.57 3.28
C ASN A 9 9.31 49.34 1.78
N TYR A 10 10.05 50.17 1.05
CA TYR A 10 10.24 50.00 -0.40
C TYR A 10 11.03 48.72 -0.74
N VAL A 11 12.07 48.42 0.03
CA VAL A 11 12.86 47.17 -0.14
C VAL A 11 12.03 45.94 0.24
N LEU A 12 11.20 46.02 1.28
CA LEU A 12 10.32 44.93 1.70
C LEU A 12 9.23 44.66 0.65
N ILE A 13 8.58 45.71 0.12
CA ILE A 13 7.57 45.63 -0.94
C ILE A 13 8.19 45.08 -2.23
N GLY A 14 9.40 45.53 -2.59
CA GLY A 14 10.13 45.00 -3.74
C GLY A 14 10.45 43.51 -3.62
N LYS A 15 10.92 43.05 -2.45
CA LYS A 15 11.16 41.62 -2.18
C LYS A 15 9.86 40.81 -2.20
N LEU A 16 8.77 41.35 -1.65
CA LEU A 16 7.46 40.68 -1.64
C LEU A 16 6.91 40.52 -3.07
N ASN A 17 6.98 41.57 -3.88
CA ASN A 17 6.56 41.51 -5.29
C ASN A 17 7.39 40.52 -6.10
N PHE A 18 8.69 40.45 -5.86
CA PHE A 18 9.56 39.46 -6.49
C PHE A 18 9.19 38.02 -6.12
N ILE A 19 8.94 37.76 -4.82
CA ILE A 19 8.48 36.45 -4.35
C ILE A 19 7.13 36.08 -4.97
N LEU A 20 6.19 37.03 -5.03
CA LEU A 20 4.88 36.82 -5.65
C LEU A 20 5.00 36.44 -7.13
N GLU A 21 5.84 37.12 -7.90
CA GLU A 21 6.08 36.79 -9.32
C GLU A 21 6.71 35.40 -9.49
N ILE A 22 7.66 35.02 -8.63
CA ILE A 22 8.22 33.67 -8.62
C ILE A 22 7.12 32.64 -8.34
N MET A 23 6.30 32.87 -7.32
CA MET A 23 5.21 31.95 -6.96
C MET A 23 4.21 31.81 -8.09
N LYS A 24 3.82 32.91 -8.76
CA LYS A 24 2.91 32.85 -9.93
C LYS A 24 3.47 31.95 -11.02
N LYS A 25 4.75 32.12 -11.35
CA LYS A 25 5.44 31.31 -12.36
C LYS A 25 5.50 29.84 -11.96
N ILE A 26 5.82 29.53 -10.70
CA ILE A 26 5.82 28.15 -10.19
C ILE A 26 4.43 27.52 -10.32
N PHE A 27 3.37 28.22 -9.93
CA PHE A 27 2.01 27.71 -10.06
C PHE A 27 1.62 27.43 -11.51
N ALA A 28 1.90 28.36 -12.42
CA ALA A 28 1.63 28.17 -13.85
C ALA A 28 2.37 26.94 -14.41
N GLN A 29 3.61 26.72 -13.96
CA GLN A 29 4.40 25.53 -14.32
C GLN A 29 3.79 24.23 -13.79
N ILE A 30 3.32 24.24 -12.53
CA ILE A 30 2.64 23.09 -11.92
C ILE A 30 1.34 22.78 -12.65
N SER A 31 0.50 23.81 -12.90
CA SER A 31 -0.76 23.63 -13.64
C SER A 31 -0.53 23.06 -15.03
N ARG A 32 0.48 23.58 -15.74
CA ARG A 32 0.86 23.08 -17.07
C ARG A 32 1.33 21.63 -17.01
N TYR A 33 2.16 21.29 -16.03
CA TYR A 33 2.62 19.91 -15.82
C TYR A 33 1.44 18.96 -15.54
N LEU A 34 0.52 19.35 -14.66
CA LEU A 34 -0.66 18.55 -14.30
C LEU A 34 -1.59 18.32 -15.49
N LEU A 35 -1.69 19.26 -16.44
CA LEU A 35 -2.46 19.08 -17.66
C LEU A 35 -1.97 17.87 -18.49
N PHE A 36 -0.68 17.55 -18.45
CA PHE A 36 -0.11 16.39 -19.14
C PHE A 36 -0.04 15.15 -18.26
N PHE A 37 0.29 15.31 -16.98
CA PHE A 37 0.36 14.21 -16.03
C PHE A 37 -0.99 13.53 -15.86
N THR A 38 -2.06 14.30 -15.65
CA THR A 38 -3.37 13.73 -15.30
C THR A 38 -3.99 12.87 -16.41
N PRO A 39 -3.96 13.24 -17.71
CA PRO A 39 -4.42 12.34 -18.78
C PRO A 39 -3.56 11.08 -18.91
N LEU A 40 -2.23 11.21 -18.83
CA LEU A 40 -1.32 10.07 -18.97
C LEU A 40 -1.52 9.07 -17.82
N HIS A 41 -1.58 9.57 -16.58
CA HIS A 41 -1.88 8.77 -15.40
C HIS A 41 -3.24 8.10 -15.52
N SER A 42 -4.30 8.84 -15.87
CA SER A 42 -5.65 8.28 -16.02
C SER A 42 -5.73 7.21 -17.10
N LEU A 43 -5.10 7.43 -18.26
CA LEU A 43 -5.08 6.47 -19.36
C LEU A 43 -4.35 5.19 -18.95
N LEU A 44 -3.19 5.32 -18.30
CA LEU A 44 -2.41 4.18 -17.85
C LEU A 44 -3.14 3.39 -16.76
N LEU A 45 -3.77 4.08 -15.80
CA LEU A 45 -4.57 3.45 -14.76
C LEU A 45 -5.77 2.70 -15.34
N LEU A 46 -6.51 3.31 -16.27
CA LEU A 46 -7.60 2.63 -16.99
C LEU A 46 -7.09 1.39 -17.72
N THR A 47 -5.98 1.51 -18.43
CA THR A 47 -5.35 0.37 -19.13
C THR A 47 -5.00 -0.75 -18.15
N ALA A 48 -4.45 -0.38 -16.99
CA ALA A 48 -4.11 -1.33 -15.94
C ALA A 48 -5.35 -2.02 -15.35
N SER A 49 -6.47 -1.32 -15.16
CA SER A 49 -7.73 -1.94 -14.70
C SER A 49 -8.25 -3.03 -15.64
N PHE A 50 -8.04 -2.87 -16.95
CA PHE A 50 -8.50 -3.81 -17.97
C PHE A 50 -7.49 -4.90 -18.33
N SER A 51 -6.21 -4.74 -17.99
CA SER A 51 -5.19 -5.79 -18.14
C SER A 51 -5.08 -6.59 -16.85
N LYS A 52 -5.26 -7.91 -16.96
CA LYS A 52 -5.08 -8.80 -15.82
C LYS A 52 -3.65 -8.70 -15.28
N GLU A 53 -2.67 -8.73 -16.17
CA GLU A 53 -1.25 -8.72 -15.83
C GLU A 53 -0.86 -7.45 -15.05
N LEU A 54 -1.34 -6.29 -15.49
CA LEU A 54 -1.06 -5.02 -14.82
C LEU A 54 -1.84 -4.86 -13.52
N ARG A 55 -3.09 -5.32 -13.47
CA ARG A 55 -3.88 -5.33 -12.24
C ARG A 55 -3.27 -6.24 -11.18
N ASP A 56 -2.78 -7.41 -11.57
CA ASP A 56 -2.08 -8.34 -10.67
C ASP A 56 -0.82 -7.68 -10.07
N LEU A 57 -0.13 -6.80 -10.82
CA LEU A 57 1.05 -6.07 -10.32
C LEU A 57 0.72 -5.15 -9.13
N GLN A 58 -0.45 -4.51 -9.12
CA GLN A 58 -0.89 -3.64 -8.02
C GLN A 58 -0.97 -4.40 -6.69
N TYR A 59 -1.43 -5.65 -6.76
CA TYR A 59 -1.69 -6.50 -5.61
C TYR A 59 -0.59 -7.54 -5.39
N HIS A 60 0.46 -7.49 -6.20
CA HIS A 60 1.55 -8.44 -6.13
C HIS A 60 2.23 -8.31 -4.76
N PRO A 61 2.36 -9.42 -4.01
CA PRO A 61 2.93 -9.36 -2.68
C PRO A 61 4.38 -8.88 -2.71
N THR A 62 5.14 -9.05 -3.79
CA THR A 62 6.56 -8.69 -3.80
C THR A 62 6.88 -7.35 -4.46
N ASP A 63 5.96 -6.78 -5.26
CA ASP A 63 6.33 -5.80 -6.32
C ASP A 63 5.52 -4.50 -6.26
N SER A 64 5.05 -4.10 -5.08
CA SER A 64 4.25 -2.87 -4.92
C SER A 64 4.98 -1.60 -5.40
N LEU A 65 6.32 -1.58 -5.39
CA LEU A 65 7.10 -0.47 -5.93
C LEU A 65 7.00 -0.35 -7.46
N ASP A 66 6.95 -1.47 -8.18
CA ASP A 66 6.88 -1.48 -9.63
C ASP A 66 5.56 -0.90 -10.12
N TRP A 67 4.47 -1.19 -9.39
CA TRP A 67 3.18 -0.54 -9.60
C TRP A 67 3.26 0.98 -9.44
N VAL A 68 3.91 1.47 -8.37
CA VAL A 68 4.06 2.92 -8.13
C VAL A 68 4.91 3.58 -9.23
N ILE A 69 5.99 2.92 -9.66
CA ILE A 69 6.84 3.40 -10.76
C ILE A 69 6.02 3.49 -12.05
N LEU A 70 5.30 2.42 -12.39
CA LEU A 70 4.50 2.35 -13.59
C LEU A 70 3.42 3.45 -13.58
N ILE A 71 2.60 3.50 -12.53
CA ILE A 71 1.42 4.38 -12.50
C ILE A 71 1.77 5.85 -12.26
N TYR A 72 2.80 6.17 -11.48
CA TYR A 72 3.12 7.56 -11.12
C TYR A 72 4.37 8.08 -11.82
N LEU A 73 5.48 7.34 -11.77
CA LEU A 73 6.76 7.85 -12.25
C LEU A 73 6.82 7.93 -13.77
N VAL A 74 6.32 6.92 -14.48
CA VAL A 74 6.31 6.92 -15.95
C VAL A 74 5.46 8.10 -16.51
N PRO A 75 4.21 8.33 -16.07
CA PRO A 75 3.45 9.51 -16.46
C PRO A 75 4.10 10.83 -16.04
N ALA A 76 4.77 10.87 -14.88
CA ALA A 76 5.46 12.07 -14.41
C ALA A 76 6.62 12.46 -15.33
N ILE A 77 7.46 11.50 -15.71
CA ILE A 77 8.57 11.70 -16.64
C ILE A 77 8.03 12.16 -18.00
N ALA A 78 7.04 11.45 -18.54
CA ALA A 78 6.43 11.81 -19.82
C ALA A 78 5.81 13.22 -19.78
N ALA A 79 5.09 13.57 -18.72
CA ALA A 79 4.54 14.90 -18.53
C ALA A 79 5.61 15.99 -18.47
N ALA A 80 6.76 15.73 -17.82
CA ALA A 80 7.86 16.68 -17.76
C ALA A 80 8.45 16.98 -19.15
N PHE A 81 8.56 15.98 -20.03
CA PHE A 81 8.96 16.18 -21.42
C PHE A 81 7.90 16.95 -22.23
N LEU A 82 6.63 16.56 -22.12
CA LEU A 82 5.52 17.20 -22.83
C LEU A 82 5.25 18.64 -22.35
N ASN A 83 5.64 18.97 -21.11
CA ASN A 83 5.48 20.30 -20.52
C ASN A 83 6.11 21.41 -21.38
N GLN A 84 7.10 21.07 -22.22
CA GLN A 84 7.77 22.02 -23.11
C GLN A 84 6.93 22.42 -24.33
N LEU A 85 5.87 21.68 -24.67
CA LEU A 85 5.10 21.86 -25.90
C LEU A 85 4.14 23.06 -25.87
N ILE A 86 3.75 23.52 -24.68
CA ILE A 86 2.78 24.62 -24.51
C ILE A 86 3.40 25.73 -23.64
N PRO A 87 3.29 27.02 -24.01
CA PRO A 87 3.75 28.12 -23.15
C PRO A 87 3.10 28.10 -21.76
N TYR A 88 3.90 28.29 -20.70
CA TYR A 88 3.36 28.37 -19.34
C TYR A 88 2.46 29.58 -19.12
N THR A 89 2.59 30.63 -19.95
CA THR A 89 1.77 31.84 -19.88
C THR A 89 0.29 31.55 -20.08
N TYR A 90 -0.07 30.49 -20.81
CA TYR A 90 -1.47 30.06 -20.94
C TYR A 90 -2.10 29.60 -19.61
N PHE A 91 -1.28 29.32 -18.60
CA PHE A 91 -1.67 28.85 -17.28
C PHE A 91 -1.47 29.91 -16.20
N ASP A 92 -0.87 31.07 -16.49
CA ASP A 92 -0.68 32.16 -15.53
C ASP A 92 -1.95 33.00 -15.37
N THR A 93 -3.00 32.35 -14.90
CA THR A 93 -4.30 32.98 -14.65
C THR A 93 -4.77 32.66 -13.23
N THR A 94 -5.55 33.55 -12.62
CA THR A 94 -6.15 33.30 -11.30
C THR A 94 -7.01 32.04 -11.29
N LYS A 95 -7.71 31.74 -12.40
CA LYS A 95 -8.56 30.54 -12.53
C LYS A 95 -7.73 29.24 -12.43
N HIS A 96 -6.61 29.16 -13.15
CA HIS A 96 -5.71 28.00 -13.07
C HIS A 96 -5.10 27.82 -11.68
N LYS A 97 -4.72 28.92 -11.02
CA LYS A 97 -4.21 28.89 -9.64
C LYS A 97 -5.25 28.29 -8.69
N ILE A 98 -6.49 28.80 -8.73
CA ILE A 98 -7.58 28.29 -7.89
C ILE A 98 -7.80 26.79 -8.15
N ILE A 99 -7.96 26.39 -9.41
CA ILE A 99 -8.33 25.00 -9.72
C ILE A 99 -7.20 24.02 -9.40
N THR A 100 -5.94 24.44 -9.59
CA THR A 100 -4.76 23.65 -9.26
C THR A 100 -4.60 23.51 -7.76
N THR A 101 -4.79 24.59 -7.00
CA THR A 101 -4.78 24.52 -5.54
C THR A 101 -5.87 23.60 -5.03
N VAL A 102 -7.11 23.71 -5.54
CA VAL A 102 -8.21 22.82 -5.14
C VAL A 102 -7.88 21.36 -5.46
N TYR A 103 -7.40 21.07 -6.66
CA TYR A 103 -7.03 19.72 -7.07
C TYR A 103 -5.92 19.12 -6.20
N LEU A 104 -4.86 19.88 -5.94
CA LEU A 104 -3.76 19.42 -5.08
C LEU A 104 -4.23 19.21 -3.63
N SER A 105 -5.07 20.10 -3.09
CA SER A 105 -5.64 19.94 -1.75
C SER A 105 -6.51 18.68 -1.65
N ILE A 106 -7.33 18.40 -2.66
CA ILE A 106 -8.12 17.16 -2.73
C ILE A 106 -7.19 15.95 -2.76
N GLY A 107 -6.14 15.97 -3.59
CA GLY A 107 -5.16 14.89 -3.65
C GLY A 107 -4.49 14.62 -2.30
N VAL A 108 -4.06 15.67 -1.59
CA VAL A 108 -3.48 15.54 -0.24
C VAL A 108 -4.50 14.99 0.76
N MET A 109 -5.74 15.45 0.71
CA MET A 109 -6.82 14.96 1.58
C MET A 109 -7.10 13.47 1.37
N ILE A 110 -7.21 13.04 0.11
CA ILE A 110 -7.43 11.62 -0.25
C ILE A 110 -6.21 10.79 0.15
N LEU A 111 -4.99 11.31 -0.01
CA LEU A 111 -3.76 10.63 0.39
C LEU A 111 -3.78 10.30 1.90
N PHE A 112 -4.11 11.28 2.74
CA PHE A 112 -4.23 11.06 4.19
C PHE A 112 -5.42 10.17 4.56
N TRP A 113 -6.55 10.33 3.88
CA TRP A 113 -7.70 9.44 4.06
C TRP A 113 -7.33 7.99 3.72
N ASN A 114 -6.61 7.76 2.62
CA ASN A 114 -6.16 6.43 2.19
C ASN A 114 -5.23 5.80 3.22
N GLN A 115 -4.29 6.57 3.79
CA GLN A 115 -3.44 6.08 4.88
C GLN A 115 -4.24 5.72 6.13
N SER A 116 -5.28 6.51 6.46
CA SER A 116 -6.13 6.27 7.61
C SER A 116 -7.04 5.06 7.43
N HIS A 117 -7.64 4.90 6.24
CA HIS A 117 -8.60 3.84 5.94
C HIS A 117 -7.91 2.55 5.53
N TRP A 118 -6.98 2.58 4.58
CA TRP A 118 -6.34 1.37 4.04
C TRP A 118 -5.00 1.04 4.69
N GLY A 119 -4.42 1.96 5.46
CA GLY A 119 -3.14 1.73 6.17
C GLY A 119 -1.89 2.05 5.34
N TYR A 120 -2.06 2.53 4.11
CA TYR A 120 -1.00 2.90 3.19
C TYR A 120 -1.41 4.10 2.32
N TYR A 121 -0.45 4.80 1.72
CA TYR A 121 -0.71 6.01 0.93
C TYR A 121 -1.11 5.75 -0.53
N LEU A 122 -0.31 4.95 -1.26
CA LEU A 122 -0.44 4.80 -2.71
C LEU A 122 -0.71 3.35 -3.14
N SER A 123 -0.04 2.40 -2.50
CA SER A 123 -0.14 0.97 -2.79
C SER A 123 -0.03 0.18 -1.50
N ARG A 124 -0.66 -1.00 -1.47
CA ARG A 124 -0.50 -1.97 -0.38
C ARG A 124 0.99 -2.25 -0.14
N PRO A 125 1.43 -2.45 1.11
CA PRO A 125 2.81 -2.80 1.39
C PRO A 125 3.13 -4.15 0.75
N SER A 126 4.34 -4.28 0.19
CA SER A 126 4.86 -5.58 -0.22
C SER A 126 5.16 -6.43 1.01
N ILE A 127 5.13 -7.74 0.87
CA ILE A 127 5.68 -8.68 1.84
C ILE A 127 7.10 -8.23 2.21
N PRO A 128 7.44 -8.29 3.50
CA PRO A 128 8.75 -7.90 4.01
C PRO A 128 9.91 -8.50 3.22
N ASN A 129 10.84 -7.66 2.75
CA ASN A 129 11.96 -8.10 1.91
C ASN A 129 12.85 -9.13 2.60
N SER A 130 12.94 -9.14 3.92
CA SER A 130 13.73 -10.14 4.66
C SER A 130 13.28 -11.58 4.41
N ILE A 131 12.03 -11.82 4.01
CA ILE A 131 11.61 -13.17 3.64
C ILE A 131 12.06 -13.56 2.21
N LYS A 132 12.37 -12.58 1.34
CA LYS A 132 12.94 -12.85 0.00
C LYS A 132 14.34 -13.47 0.07
N GLU A 133 15.00 -13.38 1.22
CA GLU A 133 16.34 -13.92 1.49
C GLU A 133 16.30 -15.31 2.16
N VAL A 134 15.16 -15.99 2.13
CA VAL A 134 15.05 -17.34 2.71
C VAL A 134 15.55 -18.41 1.75
N LYS A 135 16.28 -19.37 2.30
CA LYS A 135 16.79 -20.53 1.57
C LYS A 135 15.77 -21.66 1.51
N ARG A 136 14.99 -21.83 2.59
CA ARG A 136 14.19 -23.04 2.80
C ARG A 136 12.97 -22.81 3.70
N LEU A 137 11.81 -23.30 3.27
CA LEU A 137 10.63 -23.47 4.11
C LEU A 137 10.77 -24.75 4.96
N VAL A 138 10.58 -24.63 6.27
CA VAL A 138 10.80 -25.71 7.24
C VAL A 138 9.49 -26.27 7.76
N SER A 139 8.59 -25.39 8.21
CA SER A 139 7.34 -25.80 8.82
C SER A 139 6.29 -24.69 8.79
N GLU A 140 5.03 -25.06 9.03
CA GLU A 140 3.87 -24.17 9.07
C GLU A 140 2.95 -24.54 10.25
N LEU A 141 2.24 -23.55 10.78
CA LEU A 141 1.14 -23.74 11.71
C LEU A 141 0.10 -22.65 11.51
N SER A 142 -1.11 -23.08 11.21
CA SER A 142 -2.30 -22.24 11.26
C SER A 142 -3.00 -22.41 12.60
N LEU A 143 -3.34 -21.29 13.22
CA LEU A 143 -4.09 -21.21 14.46
C LEU A 143 -5.43 -20.53 14.19
N GLU A 144 -6.49 -21.09 14.75
CA GLU A 144 -7.82 -20.49 14.73
C GLU A 144 -8.43 -20.46 16.14
N PRO A 145 -9.33 -19.52 16.44
CA PRO A 145 -10.00 -19.48 17.73
C PRO A 145 -10.87 -20.72 17.94
N ASN A 146 -10.80 -21.31 19.14
CA ASN A 146 -11.76 -22.33 19.56
C ASN A 146 -13.04 -21.66 20.06
N ILE A 147 -14.20 -22.18 19.63
CA ILE A 147 -15.49 -21.57 19.92
C ILE A 147 -15.88 -21.81 21.39
N PHE A 148 -15.84 -20.72 22.19
CA PHE A 148 -16.25 -20.57 23.60
C PHE A 148 -15.51 -21.39 24.68
N PRO A 149 -15.35 -20.88 25.93
CA PRO A 149 -15.66 -19.53 26.42
C PRO A 149 -14.45 -18.58 26.53
N ALA A 150 -13.23 -19.04 26.26
CA ALA A 150 -12.01 -18.23 26.30
C ALA A 150 -11.36 -18.19 24.91
N CYS A 151 -10.62 -17.13 24.59
CA CYS A 151 -9.89 -17.04 23.33
C CYS A 151 -8.68 -17.98 23.31
N ASN A 152 -8.94 -19.28 23.18
CA ASN A 152 -7.93 -20.31 23.10
C ASN A 152 -7.70 -20.63 21.62
N LEU A 153 -6.51 -20.34 21.13
CA LEU A 153 -6.09 -20.74 19.79
C LEU A 153 -5.82 -22.25 19.75
N LYS A 154 -6.33 -22.90 18.71
CA LYS A 154 -6.05 -24.31 18.40
C LYS A 154 -5.42 -24.42 17.02
N SER A 155 -4.63 -25.47 16.79
CA SER A 155 -4.13 -25.77 15.46
C SER A 155 -5.30 -26.09 14.52
N LYS A 156 -5.27 -25.49 13.34
CA LYS A 156 -6.15 -25.81 12.23
C LYS A 156 -5.37 -26.61 11.21
N ASP A 157 -5.91 -27.76 10.84
CA ASP A 157 -5.39 -28.50 9.70
C ASP A 157 -5.89 -27.84 8.41
N ARG A 158 -4.97 -27.28 7.62
CA ARG A 158 -5.27 -26.77 6.28
C ARG A 158 -5.02 -27.86 5.24
N ASP A 159 -5.95 -27.98 4.29
CA ASP A 159 -5.70 -28.72 3.06
C ASP A 159 -5.23 -27.76 1.98
N TRP A 160 -3.92 -27.70 1.79
CA TRP A 160 -3.27 -26.83 0.82
C TRP A 160 -3.50 -27.26 -0.64
N GLN A 161 -4.15 -28.42 -0.89
CA GLN A 161 -4.55 -28.80 -2.25
C GLN A 161 -5.89 -28.18 -2.66
N LEU A 162 -6.70 -27.75 -1.70
CA LEU A 162 -7.98 -27.09 -1.95
C LEU A 162 -7.84 -25.57 -2.04
N THR A 163 -6.68 -25.00 -1.69
CA THR A 163 -6.42 -23.57 -1.90
C THR A 163 -6.19 -23.34 -3.39
N SER A 164 -7.09 -22.59 -4.02
CA SER A 164 -6.89 -22.14 -5.39
C SER A 164 -6.14 -20.82 -5.34
N SER A 165 -4.91 -20.77 -5.86
CA SER A 165 -4.20 -19.51 -6.13
C SER A 165 -4.81 -18.74 -7.31
N LYS A 166 -6.15 -18.75 -7.41
CA LYS A 166 -6.83 -17.81 -8.29
C LYS A 166 -6.56 -16.44 -7.70
N ARG A 167 -5.61 -15.73 -8.33
CA ARG A 167 -5.17 -14.33 -8.13
C ARG A 167 -6.28 -13.26 -8.05
N PHE A 168 -7.54 -13.66 -7.85
CA PHE A 168 -8.73 -12.88 -8.13
C PHE A 168 -9.59 -12.57 -6.91
N ASP A 169 -9.44 -13.29 -5.79
CA ASP A 169 -10.24 -12.97 -4.60
C ASP A 169 -9.54 -11.89 -3.79
N TYR A 170 -10.00 -10.66 -4.07
CA TYR A 170 -9.66 -9.39 -3.42
C TYR A 170 -9.66 -9.42 -1.88
N ASP A 171 -10.23 -10.47 -1.28
CA ASP A 171 -10.72 -10.51 0.10
C ASP A 171 -10.01 -11.53 1.02
N THR A 172 -9.19 -12.43 0.48
CA THR A 172 -8.59 -13.48 1.32
C THR A 172 -7.14 -13.16 1.67
N THR A 173 -6.98 -12.57 2.85
CA THR A 173 -5.68 -12.21 3.43
C THR A 173 -4.70 -13.38 3.58
N GLN A 174 -5.22 -14.61 3.57
CA GLN A 174 -4.45 -15.85 3.69
C GLN A 174 -3.61 -16.13 2.43
N ASP A 175 -3.97 -15.58 1.27
CA ASP A 175 -3.30 -15.90 0.01
C ASP A 175 -1.95 -15.20 -0.19
N ARG A 176 -1.62 -14.12 0.54
CA ARG A 176 -0.40 -13.33 0.27
C ARG A 176 0.88 -14.14 0.41
N ILE A 177 0.99 -14.91 1.50
CA ILE A 177 2.14 -15.79 1.72
C ILE A 177 2.12 -16.97 0.73
N GLU A 178 0.95 -17.44 0.31
CA GLU A 178 0.82 -18.48 -0.72
C GLU A 178 1.34 -17.99 -2.08
N TYR A 179 0.98 -16.76 -2.49
CA TYR A 179 1.49 -16.14 -3.71
C TYR A 179 3.02 -15.97 -3.64
N PHE A 180 3.53 -15.52 -2.49
CA PHE A 180 4.98 -15.45 -2.30
C PHE A 180 5.64 -16.81 -2.46
N LEU A 181 5.11 -17.86 -1.84
CA LEU A 181 5.59 -19.23 -1.95
C LEU A 181 5.50 -19.79 -3.38
N ASP A 182 4.53 -19.34 -4.19
CA ASP A 182 4.40 -19.67 -5.61
C ASP A 182 5.47 -18.98 -6.47
N ASP A 183 5.81 -17.73 -6.17
CA ASP A 183 6.77 -16.94 -6.97
C ASP A 183 8.23 -17.31 -6.68
N ILE A 184 8.52 -17.69 -5.44
CA ILE A 184 9.87 -18.07 -5.05
C ILE A 184 10.13 -19.54 -5.37
N SER A 185 11.22 -19.79 -6.09
CA SER A 185 11.78 -21.13 -6.26
C SER A 185 12.48 -21.60 -4.98
N ILE A 186 11.75 -21.66 -3.85
CA ILE A 186 12.29 -22.15 -2.58
C ILE A 186 12.61 -23.65 -2.70
N ARG A 187 13.78 -24.05 -2.21
CA ARG A 187 14.05 -25.46 -1.93
C ARG A 187 13.25 -25.86 -0.70
N LEU A 188 12.43 -26.91 -0.81
CA LEU A 188 11.72 -27.47 0.34
C LEU A 188 12.68 -28.27 1.22
N SER A 189 12.27 -28.58 2.46
CA SER A 189 13.13 -29.30 3.40
C SER A 189 13.61 -30.68 2.92
N ASN A 190 12.87 -31.29 1.98
CA ASN A 190 13.29 -32.42 1.17
C ASN A 190 13.71 -31.94 -0.23
N GLU A 191 14.93 -32.30 -0.67
CA GLU A 191 15.52 -31.83 -1.95
C GLU A 191 14.75 -32.29 -3.20
N ASP A 192 13.90 -33.33 -3.08
CA ASP A 192 13.10 -33.89 -4.18
C ASP A 192 11.70 -33.28 -4.32
N GLU A 193 11.26 -32.43 -3.38
CA GLU A 193 9.95 -31.78 -3.44
C GLU A 193 10.07 -30.36 -3.99
N THR A 194 9.43 -30.11 -5.13
CA THR A 194 9.35 -28.77 -5.75
C THR A 194 8.00 -28.09 -5.51
N ASN A 195 7.02 -28.79 -4.93
CA ASN A 195 5.68 -28.25 -4.70
C ASN A 195 5.41 -28.06 -3.21
N TRP A 196 5.44 -26.79 -2.76
CA TRP A 196 5.29 -26.43 -1.35
C TRP A 196 3.94 -26.87 -0.77
N ARG A 197 2.87 -26.91 -1.57
CA ARG A 197 1.53 -27.36 -1.13
C ARG A 197 1.54 -28.83 -0.72
N GLN A 198 2.23 -29.67 -1.49
CA GLN A 198 2.34 -31.10 -1.18
C GLN A 198 3.18 -31.32 0.09
N ALA A 199 4.24 -30.55 0.25
CA ALA A 199 5.09 -30.60 1.44
C ALA A 199 4.32 -30.19 2.70
N LEU A 200 3.58 -29.08 2.67
CA LEU A 200 2.83 -28.58 3.82
C LEU A 200 1.66 -29.49 4.25
N ASN A 201 1.11 -30.29 3.34
CA ASN A 201 0.11 -31.31 3.71
C ASN A 201 0.71 -32.46 4.54
N LYS A 202 2.03 -32.61 4.64
CA LYS A 202 2.67 -33.63 5.46
C LYS A 202 2.75 -33.20 6.93
N THR A 203 2.48 -34.14 7.84
CA THR A 203 2.61 -33.92 9.28
C THR A 203 4.03 -33.53 9.72
N SER A 204 5.06 -33.90 8.94
CA SER A 204 6.46 -33.53 9.19
C SER A 204 6.74 -32.03 9.00
N PHE A 205 5.89 -31.31 8.28
CA PHE A 205 5.98 -29.86 8.08
C PHE A 205 5.14 -29.08 9.10
N ARG A 206 4.54 -29.72 10.11
CA ARG A 206 3.78 -29.01 11.14
C ARG A 206 4.68 -28.45 12.22
N LEU A 207 4.65 -27.12 12.38
CA LEU A 207 5.32 -26.43 13.47
C LEU A 207 4.66 -26.83 14.80
N ASN A 208 5.48 -27.01 15.84
CA ASN A 208 4.99 -27.37 17.17
C ASN A 208 4.05 -26.28 17.72
N ILE A 209 2.85 -26.67 18.16
CA ILE A 209 1.84 -25.73 18.67
C ILE A 209 2.32 -24.89 19.87
N SER A 210 3.07 -25.47 20.81
CA SER A 210 3.61 -24.73 21.95
C SER A 210 4.59 -23.65 21.51
N LYS A 211 5.35 -23.90 20.45
CA LYS A 211 6.23 -22.90 19.85
C LYS A 211 5.43 -21.80 19.14
N GLY A 212 4.39 -22.17 18.40
CA GLY A 212 3.46 -21.21 17.78
C GLY A 212 2.80 -20.28 18.78
N ILE A 213 2.29 -20.82 19.90
CA ILE A 213 1.71 -20.02 20.98
C ILE A 213 2.74 -19.07 21.61
N LYS A 214 3.99 -19.50 21.82
CA LYS A 214 5.05 -18.60 22.31
C LYS A 214 5.33 -17.43 21.36
N ILE A 215 5.32 -17.68 20.06
CA ILE A 215 5.49 -16.62 19.04
C ILE A 215 4.28 -15.67 19.10
N HIS A 216 3.07 -16.21 19.16
CA HIS A 216 1.83 -15.45 19.27
C HIS A 216 1.82 -14.54 20.52
N ASP A 217 2.12 -15.09 21.69
CA ASP A 217 2.17 -14.36 22.96
C ASP A 217 3.24 -13.26 22.94
N PHE A 218 4.40 -13.54 22.30
CA PHE A 218 5.45 -12.56 22.11
C PHE A 218 4.96 -11.37 21.27
N ILE A 219 4.26 -11.61 20.16
CA ILE A 219 3.71 -10.53 19.32
C ILE A 219 2.64 -9.75 20.08
N GLN A 220 1.68 -10.44 20.70
CA GLN A 220 0.62 -9.78 21.48
C GLN A 220 1.17 -8.88 22.59
N LYS A 221 2.26 -9.28 23.24
CA LYS A 221 2.90 -8.49 24.28
C LYS A 221 3.66 -7.27 23.75
N ASN A 222 4.23 -7.37 22.55
CA ASN A 222 5.19 -6.38 22.02
C ASN A 222 4.63 -5.52 20.86
N TYR A 223 3.40 -5.79 20.41
CA TYR A 223 2.77 -5.05 19.31
C TYR A 223 1.39 -4.54 19.71
N THR A 224 1.06 -3.33 19.27
CA THR A 224 -0.25 -2.71 19.51
C THR A 224 -1.14 -2.89 18.29
N PHE A 225 -2.20 -3.68 18.46
CA PHE A 225 -3.23 -3.89 17.43
C PHE A 225 -4.29 -2.80 17.48
N GLU A 226 -4.86 -2.48 16.31
CA GLU A 226 -6.03 -1.61 16.22
C GLU A 226 -7.19 -2.19 17.01
N GLN A 227 -7.94 -1.32 17.65
CA GLN A 227 -9.09 -1.73 18.44
C GLN A 227 -10.35 -1.68 17.56
N PRO A 228 -11.21 -2.71 17.65
CA PRO A 228 -12.49 -2.66 16.96
C PRO A 228 -13.39 -1.59 17.59
N GLU A 229 -14.32 -1.07 16.80
CA GLU A 229 -15.45 -0.30 17.33
C GLU A 229 -16.24 -1.16 18.32
N ALA A 230 -16.91 -0.52 19.28
CA ALA A 230 -17.49 -1.20 20.44
C ALA A 230 -18.46 -2.33 20.06
N GLU A 231 -19.20 -2.19 18.95
CA GLU A 231 -20.16 -3.19 18.47
C GLU A 231 -19.51 -4.39 17.75
N TYR A 232 -18.25 -4.27 17.31
CA TYR A 232 -17.46 -5.36 16.70
C TYR A 232 -16.46 -5.97 17.68
N ASN A 233 -16.50 -5.60 18.96
CA ASN A 233 -15.59 -6.14 19.95
C ASN A 233 -15.90 -7.62 20.22
N GLN A 234 -15.01 -8.50 19.78
CA GLN A 234 -15.12 -9.94 19.94
C GLN A 234 -14.19 -10.46 21.03
N VAL A 235 -14.59 -11.57 21.68
CA VAL A 235 -13.76 -12.27 22.68
C VAL A 235 -12.42 -12.70 22.07
N CYS A 236 -12.44 -13.16 20.81
CA CYS A 236 -11.25 -13.36 20.01
C CYS A 236 -11.15 -12.27 18.96
N PHE A 237 -10.09 -11.49 19.04
CA PHE A 237 -9.81 -10.44 18.07
C PHE A 237 -9.36 -11.00 16.70
N PHE A 238 -8.70 -12.17 16.71
CA PHE A 238 -8.13 -12.78 15.52
C PHE A 238 -9.00 -13.93 15.01
N LEU A 239 -9.27 -13.89 13.70
CA LEU A 239 -9.94 -14.96 12.96
C LEU A 239 -8.98 -16.11 12.65
N ALA A 240 -7.73 -15.78 12.31
CA ALA A 240 -6.70 -16.74 11.99
C ALA A 240 -5.31 -16.14 12.26
N VAL A 241 -4.36 -17.01 12.63
CA VAL A 241 -2.93 -16.69 12.73
C VAL A 241 -2.15 -17.76 12.00
N ASP A 242 -1.39 -17.37 10.99
CA ASP A 242 -0.58 -18.29 10.19
C ASP A 242 0.88 -18.04 10.45
N ILE A 243 1.62 -19.09 10.80
CA ILE A 243 3.03 -19.03 11.15
C ILE A 243 3.79 -19.93 10.20
N PHE A 244 4.75 -19.37 9.46
CA PHE A 244 5.63 -20.10 8.57
C PHE A 244 7.07 -19.95 9.07
N GLU A 245 7.74 -21.07 9.31
CA GLU A 245 9.14 -21.14 9.72
C GLU A 245 10.03 -21.36 8.50
N PHE A 246 11.00 -20.46 8.32
CA PHE A 246 12.00 -20.48 7.28
C PHE A 246 13.40 -20.55 7.87
N ILE A 247 14.35 -21.00 7.04
CA ILE A 247 15.78 -20.85 7.27
C ILE A 247 16.35 -19.96 6.17
N ASP A 248 17.13 -18.94 6.55
CA ASP A 248 17.84 -18.07 5.62
C ASP A 248 19.12 -18.72 5.06
N PHE A 249 19.84 -17.99 4.21
CA PHE A 249 21.09 -18.47 3.64
C PHE A 249 22.22 -18.65 4.68
N ASP A 250 22.15 -17.92 5.80
CA ASP A 250 23.11 -17.97 6.90
C ASP A 250 22.78 -19.06 7.94
N GLY A 251 21.63 -19.71 7.81
CA GLY A 251 21.16 -20.77 8.71
C GLY A 251 20.30 -20.27 9.88
N ASN A 252 19.96 -18.98 9.95
CA ASN A 252 19.10 -18.43 10.99
C ASN A 252 17.64 -18.80 10.75
N LYS A 253 16.88 -18.90 11.84
CA LYS A 253 15.43 -19.15 11.78
C LYS A 253 14.67 -17.84 11.67
N ILE A 254 13.81 -17.77 10.66
CA ILE A 254 12.94 -16.64 10.40
C ILE A 254 11.50 -17.14 10.44
N TYR A 255 10.61 -16.41 11.10
CA TYR A 255 9.19 -16.69 11.11
C TYR A 255 8.47 -15.57 10.37
N TYR A 256 7.67 -15.94 9.38
CA TYR A 256 6.60 -15.08 8.90
C TYR A 256 5.34 -15.39 9.70
N VAL A 257 4.70 -14.34 10.23
CA VAL A 257 3.44 -14.48 10.96
C VAL A 257 2.40 -13.55 10.36
N GLY A 258 1.33 -14.12 9.82
CA GLY A 258 0.16 -13.40 9.34
C GLY A 258 -0.98 -13.46 10.35
N TYR A 259 -1.64 -12.32 10.63
CA TYR A 259 -2.84 -12.25 11.44
C TYR A 259 -4.00 -11.70 10.63
N SER A 260 -5.06 -12.47 10.50
CA SER A 260 -6.35 -12.00 10.00
C SER A 260 -7.24 -11.65 11.19
N THR A 261 -7.75 -10.43 11.25
CA THR A 261 -8.69 -10.04 12.31
C THR A 261 -10.12 -10.42 11.98
N HIS A 262 -10.98 -10.38 12.99
CA HIS A 262 -12.40 -10.13 12.74
C HIS A 262 -12.63 -8.68 12.27
N GLN A 263 -13.89 -8.32 12.02
CA GLN A 263 -14.26 -6.94 11.67
C GLN A 263 -13.79 -5.97 12.76
N LEU A 264 -13.17 -4.87 12.32
CA LEU A 264 -12.86 -3.72 13.17
C LEU A 264 -14.01 -2.73 13.18
N SER A 265 -14.65 -2.54 12.04
CA SER A 265 -15.90 -1.81 11.84
C SER A 265 -16.68 -2.48 10.71
N ASN A 266 -17.84 -1.94 10.32
CA ASN A 266 -18.72 -2.55 9.32
C ASN A 266 -17.94 -2.95 8.05
N ASP A 267 -17.80 -4.27 7.85
CA ASP A 267 -17.10 -4.89 6.73
C ASP A 267 -15.63 -4.48 6.54
N HIS A 268 -15.03 -3.84 7.54
CA HIS A 268 -13.64 -3.38 7.54
C HIS A 268 -12.76 -4.28 8.39
N TYR A 269 -11.66 -4.77 7.83
CA TYR A 269 -10.80 -5.77 8.46
C TYR A 269 -9.34 -5.34 8.42
N ALA A 270 -8.55 -5.78 9.39
CA ALA A 270 -7.10 -5.60 9.36
C ALA A 270 -6.37 -6.91 9.06
N TYR A 271 -5.24 -6.76 8.38
CA TYR A 271 -4.24 -7.79 8.24
C TYR A 271 -2.91 -7.28 8.76
N TYR A 272 -2.23 -8.13 9.53
CA TYR A 272 -0.89 -7.84 10.05
C TYR A 272 0.08 -8.90 9.60
N GLU A 273 1.26 -8.48 9.18
CA GLU A 273 2.37 -9.37 8.81
C GLU A 273 3.56 -9.05 9.69
N PHE A 274 4.24 -10.07 10.20
CA PHE A 274 5.43 -9.92 11.01
C PHE A 274 6.54 -10.81 10.48
N ILE A 275 7.76 -10.27 10.48
CA ILE A 275 8.98 -11.06 10.36
C ILE A 275 9.67 -11.09 11.71
N ILE A 276 9.85 -12.30 12.22
CA ILE A 276 10.44 -12.55 13.53
C ILE A 276 11.71 -13.36 13.35
N TYR A 277 12.77 -12.90 13.99
CA TYR A 277 14.01 -13.65 14.08
C TYR A 277 14.09 -14.29 15.46
N GLU A 278 14.51 -15.55 15.51
CA GLU A 278 14.88 -16.21 16.76
C GLU A 278 16.40 -16.20 16.89
N ASN A 279 16.90 -15.61 17.97
CA ASN A 279 18.31 -15.62 18.34
C ASN A 279 18.47 -16.15 19.78
N GLU A 280 19.71 -16.15 20.28
CA GLU A 280 20.02 -16.62 21.64
C GLU A 280 19.24 -15.87 22.75
N ASN A 281 18.84 -14.62 22.49
CA ASN A 281 18.09 -13.78 23.44
C ASN A 281 16.56 -13.92 23.28
N GLY A 282 16.08 -14.79 22.39
CA GLY A 282 14.67 -15.04 22.12
C GLY A 282 14.18 -14.45 20.80
N TYR A 283 12.91 -14.06 20.75
CA TYR A 283 12.27 -13.54 19.56
C TYR A 283 12.48 -12.04 19.41
N GLN A 284 12.68 -11.58 18.17
CA GLN A 284 12.72 -10.16 17.82
C GLN A 284 11.87 -9.89 16.58
N ILE A 285 10.94 -8.92 16.66
CA ILE A 285 10.24 -8.40 15.48
C ILE A 285 11.24 -7.55 14.68
N LYS A 286 11.58 -7.98 13.47
CA LYS A 286 12.45 -7.23 12.54
C LYS A 286 11.66 -6.30 11.64
N GLN A 287 10.50 -6.77 11.18
CA GLN A 287 9.62 -5.99 10.33
C GLN A 287 8.17 -6.33 10.67
N SER A 288 7.31 -5.33 10.56
CA SER A 288 5.87 -5.49 10.66
C SER A 288 5.19 -4.66 9.57
N ASN A 289 4.24 -5.25 8.87
CA ASN A 289 3.34 -4.53 7.98
C ASN A 289 1.91 -4.62 8.51
N ARG A 290 1.10 -3.63 8.15
CA ARG A 290 -0.34 -3.62 8.39
C ARG A 290 -1.03 -2.97 7.20
N PHE A 291 -2.17 -3.51 6.82
CA PHE A 291 -3.10 -2.86 5.92
C PHE A 291 -4.52 -3.31 6.25
N PHE A 292 -5.49 -2.61 5.69
CA PHE A 292 -6.90 -2.93 5.84
C PHE A 292 -7.53 -3.30 4.50
N TYR A 293 -8.67 -3.97 4.57
CA TYR A 293 -9.46 -4.37 3.42
C TYR A 293 -10.94 -4.40 3.80
N ASP A 294 -11.80 -4.20 2.80
CA ASP A 294 -13.25 -4.21 2.96
C ASP A 294 -13.82 -5.38 2.15
N ILE A 295 -14.72 -6.19 2.74
CA ILE A 295 -15.40 -7.29 2.03
C ILE A 295 -16.66 -6.80 1.30
N ALA A 296 -17.40 -5.89 1.94
CA ALA A 296 -18.59 -5.26 1.38
C ALA A 296 -18.60 -3.76 1.75
N GLY A 297 -18.32 -2.85 0.82
CA GLY A 297 -18.14 -1.44 1.19
C GLY A 297 -17.52 -0.52 0.14
N ILE A 298 -16.43 0.18 0.52
CA ILE A 298 -15.69 1.08 -0.39
C ILE A 298 -14.78 0.26 -1.35
N GLU A 299 -14.70 -1.07 -1.16
CA GLU A 299 -14.15 -2.10 -2.06
C GLU A 299 -13.21 -1.60 -3.17
N GLY A 300 -11.92 -1.58 -2.86
CA GLY A 300 -10.89 -1.30 -3.87
C GLY A 300 -10.84 0.14 -4.38
N LEU A 301 -11.65 1.07 -3.85
CA LEU A 301 -11.52 2.50 -4.10
C LEU A 301 -10.32 3.07 -3.31
N GLU A 302 -9.14 2.61 -3.71
CA GLU A 302 -7.85 3.07 -3.23
C GLU A 302 -7.48 4.41 -3.92
N PHE A 303 -6.48 5.12 -3.39
CA PHE A 303 -6.00 6.41 -3.84
C PHE A 303 -5.95 6.61 -5.38
N PRO A 304 -5.34 5.71 -6.19
CA PRO A 304 -5.31 5.89 -7.65
C PRO A 304 -6.70 5.99 -8.27
N TYR A 305 -7.66 5.21 -7.79
CA TYR A 305 -9.02 5.15 -8.33
C TYR A 305 -9.87 6.35 -7.88
N PHE A 306 -9.68 6.83 -6.65
CA PHE A 306 -10.25 8.12 -6.23
C PHE A 306 -9.73 9.27 -7.10
N MET A 307 -8.41 9.31 -7.33
CA MET A 307 -7.79 10.36 -8.14
C MET A 307 -8.22 10.31 -9.60
N LEU A 308 -8.57 9.14 -10.15
CA LEU A 308 -9.09 9.02 -11.51
C LEU A 308 -10.32 9.92 -11.75
N LEU A 309 -11.25 9.96 -10.79
CA LEU A 309 -12.45 10.82 -10.86
C LEU A 309 -12.06 12.31 -10.90
N PHE A 310 -11.15 12.72 -10.01
CA PHE A 310 -10.71 14.11 -9.93
C PHE A 310 -9.81 14.53 -11.10
N ASN A 311 -9.07 13.60 -11.70
CA ASN A 311 -8.31 13.84 -12.91
C ASN A 311 -9.24 14.24 -14.06
N ILE A 312 -10.35 13.53 -14.26
CA ILE A 312 -11.31 13.85 -15.33
C ILE A 312 -11.85 15.27 -15.17
N ILE A 313 -12.21 15.64 -13.93
CA ILE A 313 -12.67 16.99 -13.59
C ILE A 313 -11.58 18.03 -13.88
N TYR A 314 -10.35 17.78 -13.40
CA TYR A 314 -9.23 18.69 -13.58
C TYR A 314 -8.90 18.93 -15.06
N ILE A 315 -8.81 17.86 -15.85
CA ILE A 315 -8.55 17.92 -17.29
C ILE A 315 -9.61 18.77 -17.99
N SER A 316 -10.90 18.51 -17.68
CA SER A 316 -12.03 19.21 -18.31
C SER A 316 -11.97 20.71 -18.07
N PHE A 317 -11.75 21.14 -16.83
CA PHE A 317 -11.69 22.56 -16.52
C PHE A 317 -10.37 23.22 -16.93
N SER A 318 -9.22 22.61 -16.63
CA SER A 318 -7.92 23.18 -16.95
C SER A 318 -7.71 23.30 -18.47
N GLY A 319 -8.08 22.27 -19.23
CA GLY A 319 -8.01 22.30 -20.69
C GLY A 319 -8.90 23.40 -21.29
N SER A 320 -10.13 23.54 -20.79
CA SER A 320 -11.07 24.57 -21.23
C SER A 320 -10.54 25.99 -20.94
N ILE A 321 -9.98 26.24 -19.75
CA ILE A 321 -9.44 27.56 -19.39
C ILE A 321 -8.23 27.90 -20.27
N ALA A 322 -7.32 26.94 -20.49
CA ALA A 322 -6.15 27.14 -21.35
C ALA A 322 -6.56 27.45 -22.80
N ALA A 323 -7.55 26.73 -23.36
CA ALA A 323 -8.05 26.97 -24.71
C ALA A 323 -8.68 28.37 -24.87
N ILE A 324 -9.51 28.79 -23.91
CA ILE A 324 -10.11 30.14 -23.90
C ILE A 324 -9.05 31.23 -23.77
N HIS A 325 -8.01 31.00 -22.98
CA HIS A 325 -6.96 31.99 -22.83
C HIS A 325 -6.12 32.12 -24.10
N LYS A 326 -5.78 30.98 -24.74
CA LYS A 326 -5.10 30.95 -26.04
C LYS A 326 -5.89 31.68 -27.13
N SER A 327 -7.23 31.58 -27.16
CA SER A 327 -8.03 32.26 -28.17
C SER A 327 -8.16 33.78 -27.96
N LYS A 328 -7.78 34.28 -26.78
CA LYS A 328 -7.80 35.71 -26.42
C LYS A 328 -6.42 36.36 -26.47
N SER A 329 -5.37 35.53 -26.56
CA SER A 329 -3.97 35.90 -26.81
C SER A 329 -3.71 35.92 -28.31
#